data_AF-A0A1F2U5D4-F1
#
_entry.id   AF-A0A1F2U5D4-F1
#
_cell.length_a   1.000
_cell.length_b   1.000
_cell.length_c   1.000
_cell.angle_alpha   90.00
_cell.angle_beta   90.00
_cell.angle_gamma   90.00
#
_symmetry.space_group_name_H-M   'P 1'
#
loop_
_entity.id
_entity.type
_entity.pdbx_description
1 polymer ?
#
loop_
_entity_poly.entity_id
_entity_poly.type
_entity_poly.pdbx_seq_one_letter_code
_entity_poly.pdbx_strand_id
1 'polypeptide(L)'
;MGSSRLAPTIAFAVTLALKPDAPLDVAVDVTALAEVSPHVLHATMGEASALWRPAGVTLVWVTSPTARSLPDVRLTLDVVPEAAGGGASAGGTSRLGMVVFLGDSANPERRLGLSVEAVGRLIDDAPWAGRRVADWPPRVREQLLGRALGRVLSHEIGHYLLAWRGHTTDGLMRAAFSGSRLIDPDRRPYTLSHVLLPRLGGRLAQLSGRGAIAAAVD
;
A
#
# COMPACT_ATOMS: atom_id res chain seq x y z
N MET A 1 -51.03 20.75 -37.79
CA MET A 1 -49.63 21.08 -37.46
C MET A 1 -49.36 20.59 -36.04
N GLY A 2 -48.87 19.35 -35.89
CA GLY A 2 -48.57 18.75 -34.59
C GLY A 2 -47.11 18.35 -34.53
N SER A 3 -46.29 19.12 -33.81
CA SER A 3 -44.87 18.81 -33.62
C SER A 3 -44.71 17.87 -32.43
N SER A 4 -44.53 16.58 -32.71
CA SER A 4 -44.06 15.60 -31.72
C SER A 4 -42.61 15.89 -31.36
N ARG A 5 -42.36 16.20 -30.08
CA ARG A 5 -41.01 16.29 -29.51
C ARG A 5 -40.59 14.90 -29.05
N LEU A 6 -39.55 14.34 -29.67
CA LEU A 6 -38.88 13.13 -29.20
C LEU A 6 -37.98 13.49 -28.01
N ALA A 7 -38.20 12.84 -26.86
CA ALA A 7 -37.33 12.95 -25.70
C ALA A 7 -36.04 12.13 -25.91
N PRO A 8 -34.86 12.61 -25.49
CA PRO A 8 -33.63 11.84 -25.57
C PRO A 8 -33.60 10.74 -24.50
N THR A 9 -33.52 9.49 -24.94
CA THR A 9 -33.25 8.33 -24.07
C THR A 9 -31.80 8.38 -23.60
N ILE A 10 -31.57 8.73 -22.33
CA ILE A 10 -30.25 8.64 -21.70
C ILE A 10 -30.02 7.17 -21.32
N ALA A 11 -29.16 6.49 -22.06
CA ALA A 11 -28.71 5.15 -21.73
C ALA A 11 -27.69 5.22 -20.58
N PHE A 12 -28.08 4.76 -19.39
CA PHE A 12 -27.14 4.46 -18.32
C PHE A 12 -26.38 3.18 -18.68
N ALA A 13 -25.13 3.30 -19.14
CA ALA A 13 -24.21 2.18 -19.20
C ALA A 13 -23.80 1.81 -17.78
N VAL A 14 -24.44 0.78 -17.22
CA VAL A 14 -23.99 0.15 -15.97
C VAL A 14 -22.76 -0.68 -16.32
N THR A 15 -21.58 -0.14 -16.07
CA THR A 15 -20.34 -0.91 -16.12
C THR A 15 -20.33 -1.85 -14.90
N LEU A 16 -20.80 -3.09 -15.09
CA LEU A 16 -20.54 -4.18 -14.16
C LEU A 16 -19.03 -4.42 -14.13
N ALA A 17 -18.35 -3.84 -13.15
CA ALA A 17 -16.98 -4.21 -12.84
C ALA A 17 -17.01 -5.66 -12.33
N LEU A 18 -16.66 -6.61 -13.21
CA LEU A 18 -16.44 -8.00 -12.85
C LEU A 18 -15.44 -8.03 -11.70
N LYS A 19 -15.89 -8.48 -10.52
CA LYS A 19 -15.00 -8.83 -9.43
C LYS A 19 -14.12 -9.97 -9.95
N PRO A 20 -12.78 -9.90 -9.86
CA PRO A 20 -11.93 -11.00 -10.30
C PRO A 20 -12.35 -12.29 -9.59
N ASP A 21 -12.48 -13.38 -10.36
CA ASP A 21 -13.04 -14.65 -9.90
C ASP A 21 -12.16 -15.37 -8.86
N ALA A 22 -10.89 -14.97 -8.72
CA ALA A 22 -10.00 -15.44 -7.67
C ALA A 22 -9.24 -14.27 -7.02
N PRO A 23 -9.09 -14.26 -5.68
CA PRO A 23 -8.20 -13.32 -5.01
C PRO A 23 -6.75 -13.55 -5.43
N LEU A 24 -5.97 -12.48 -5.59
CA LEU A 24 -4.52 -12.58 -5.83
C LEU A 24 -3.80 -12.74 -4.49
N ASP A 25 -2.99 -13.80 -4.37
CA ASP A 25 -2.12 -13.99 -3.22
C ASP A 25 -0.75 -13.34 -3.45
N VAL A 26 -0.48 -12.27 -2.69
CA VAL A 26 0.78 -11.53 -2.73
C VAL A 26 1.57 -11.85 -1.47
N ALA A 27 2.63 -12.63 -1.61
CA ALA A 27 3.57 -12.82 -0.53
C ALA A 27 4.45 -11.59 -0.35
N VAL A 28 4.59 -11.13 0.89
CA VAL A 28 5.49 -10.04 1.28
C VAL A 28 6.48 -10.60 2.29
N ASP A 29 7.74 -10.64 1.89
CA ASP A 29 8.87 -11.00 2.74
C ASP A 29 9.24 -9.82 3.63
N VAL A 30 8.98 -9.98 4.93
CA VAL A 30 9.19 -8.96 5.96
C VAL A 30 10.36 -9.31 6.88
N THR A 31 11.24 -10.22 6.45
CA THR A 31 12.42 -10.61 7.24
C THR A 31 13.33 -9.43 7.57
N ALA A 32 13.39 -8.40 6.72
CA ALA A 32 14.12 -7.16 7.02
C ALA A 32 13.57 -6.39 8.24
N LEU A 33 12.32 -6.65 8.65
CA LEU A 33 11.72 -6.07 9.87
C LEU A 33 11.93 -6.94 11.12
N ALA A 34 12.82 -7.95 11.08
CA ALA A 34 13.02 -8.85 12.22
C ALA A 34 13.52 -8.14 13.50
N GLU A 35 14.22 -7.01 13.36
CA GLU A 35 14.71 -6.21 14.49
C GLU A 35 13.64 -5.28 15.09
N VAL A 36 12.53 -5.10 14.38
CA VAL A 36 11.41 -4.28 14.87
C VAL A 36 10.61 -5.07 15.92
N SER A 37 10.11 -4.39 16.96
CA SER A 37 9.27 -4.99 17.99
C SER A 37 8.15 -5.86 17.38
N PRO A 38 7.92 -7.09 17.87
CA PRO A 38 6.87 -7.98 17.33
C PRO A 38 5.49 -7.34 17.31
N HIS A 39 5.20 -6.42 18.23
CA HIS A 39 3.93 -5.70 18.28
C HIS A 39 3.77 -4.72 17.12
N VAL A 40 4.84 -4.01 16.78
CA VAL A 40 4.88 -3.10 15.62
C VAL A 40 4.77 -3.91 14.33
N LEU A 41 5.49 -5.03 14.22
CA LEU A 41 5.42 -5.91 13.04
C LEU A 41 4.00 -6.48 12.85
N HIS A 42 3.40 -7.03 13.90
CA HIS A 42 2.03 -7.56 13.84
C HIS A 42 1.01 -6.48 13.47
N ALA A 43 1.11 -5.29 14.04
CA ALA A 43 0.23 -4.17 13.70
C ALA A 43 0.43 -3.68 12.25
N THR A 44 1.67 -3.65 11.76
CA THR A 44 2.02 -3.33 10.35
C THR A 44 1.35 -4.30 9.39
N MET A 45 1.54 -5.61 9.62
CA MET A 45 0.95 -6.66 8.78
C MET A 45 -0.58 -6.61 8.80
N GLY A 46 -1.16 -6.48 9.99
CA GLY A 46 -2.62 -6.41 10.17
C GLY A 46 -3.24 -5.21 9.47
N GLU A 47 -2.63 -4.03 9.59
CA GLU A 47 -3.12 -2.81 8.92
C GLU A 47 -3.02 -2.92 7.40
N ALA A 48 -1.88 -3.39 6.87
CA ALA A 48 -1.71 -3.52 5.44
C ALA A 48 -2.66 -4.55 4.81
N SER A 49 -2.82 -5.72 5.45
CA SER A 49 -3.81 -6.72 5.01
C SER A 49 -5.24 -6.16 5.05
N ALA A 50 -5.59 -5.35 6.05
CA ALA A 50 -6.93 -4.77 6.16
C ALA A 50 -7.23 -3.76 5.04
N LEU A 51 -6.23 -3.01 4.57
CA LEU A 51 -6.39 -2.02 3.50
C LEU A 51 -6.55 -2.66 2.12
N TRP A 52 -5.87 -3.79 1.88
CA TRP A 52 -5.91 -4.49 0.58
C TRP A 52 -7.08 -5.46 0.43
N ARG A 53 -7.61 -6.01 1.52
CA ARG A 53 -8.73 -6.96 1.51
C ARG A 53 -9.96 -6.48 0.72
N PRO A 54 -10.45 -5.21 0.85
CA PRO A 54 -11.60 -4.74 0.08
C PRO A 54 -11.35 -4.72 -1.44
N ALA A 55 -10.09 -4.64 -1.87
CA ALA A 55 -9.69 -4.65 -3.28
C ALA A 55 -9.44 -6.06 -3.83
N GLY A 56 -9.71 -7.13 -3.05
CA GLY A 56 -9.55 -8.51 -3.49
C GLY A 56 -8.10 -9.01 -3.52
N VAL A 57 -7.19 -8.32 -2.83
CA VAL A 57 -5.78 -8.72 -2.69
C VAL A 57 -5.55 -9.32 -1.31
N THR A 58 -5.04 -10.54 -1.27
CA THR A 58 -4.65 -11.23 -0.04
C THR A 58 -3.15 -11.08 0.15
N LEU A 59 -2.74 -10.48 1.27
CA LEU A 59 -1.32 -10.42 1.63
C LEU A 59 -0.94 -11.62 2.48
N VAL A 60 0.06 -12.37 2.03
CA VAL A 60 0.65 -13.51 2.74
C VAL A 60 2.00 -13.07 3.29
N TRP A 61 2.21 -13.20 4.60
CA TRP A 61 3.41 -12.66 5.25
C TRP A 61 4.48 -13.74 5.39
N VAL A 62 5.65 -13.49 4.82
CA VAL A 62 6.82 -14.36 4.95
C VAL A 62 7.76 -13.75 5.99
N THR A 63 7.78 -14.33 7.18
CA THR A 63 8.64 -13.92 8.30
C THR A 63 9.88 -14.78 8.45
N SER A 64 9.95 -15.90 7.72
CA SER A 64 11.10 -16.79 7.65
C SER A 64 11.22 -17.35 6.23
N PRO A 65 12.44 -17.46 5.66
CA PRO A 65 12.64 -17.94 4.29
C PRO A 65 12.29 -19.42 4.07
N THR A 66 11.87 -20.15 5.11
CA THR A 66 11.64 -21.60 5.07
C THR A 66 10.28 -22.05 4.53
N ALA A 67 9.39 -21.15 4.08
CA ALA A 67 8.07 -21.52 3.57
C ALA A 67 8.08 -21.82 2.05
N ARG A 68 7.46 -22.96 1.68
CA ARG A 68 7.50 -23.59 0.35
C ARG A 68 6.27 -23.33 -0.54
N SER A 69 5.40 -22.39 -0.17
CA SER A 69 4.27 -22.00 -1.02
C SER A 69 4.77 -21.12 -2.17
N LEU A 70 4.26 -21.36 -3.38
CA LEU A 70 4.46 -20.51 -4.55
C LEU A 70 3.30 -19.50 -4.62
N PRO A 71 3.46 -18.29 -4.05
CA PRO A 71 2.47 -17.23 -4.22
C PRO A 71 2.44 -16.77 -5.69
N ASP A 72 1.33 -16.18 -6.13
CA ASP A 72 1.24 -15.58 -7.48
C ASP A 72 2.31 -14.48 -7.66
N VAL A 73 2.58 -13.75 -6.58
CA VAL A 73 3.57 -12.68 -6.51
C VAL A 73 4.34 -12.77 -5.21
N ARG A 74 5.67 -12.60 -5.27
CA ARG A 74 6.52 -12.38 -4.10
C ARG A 74 7.19 -11.02 -4.15
N LEU A 75 7.03 -10.24 -3.09
CA LEU A 75 7.68 -8.96 -2.84
C LEU A 75 8.66 -9.10 -1.68
N THR A 76 9.78 -8.39 -1.75
CA THR A 76 10.77 -8.31 -0.68
C THR A 76 10.75 -6.90 -0.10
N LEU A 77 10.60 -6.81 1.22
CA LEU A 77 10.73 -5.56 1.95
C LEU A 77 12.17 -5.37 2.42
N ASP A 78 12.71 -4.19 2.17
CA ASP A 78 13.98 -3.72 2.68
C ASP A 78 13.75 -2.57 3.67
N VAL A 79 14.47 -2.57 4.78
CA VAL A 79 14.53 -1.39 5.66
C VAL A 79 15.54 -0.43 5.07
N VAL A 80 15.08 0.76 4.69
CA VAL A 80 15.96 1.80 4.15
C VAL A 80 16.37 2.75 5.28
N PRO A 81 17.68 2.99 5.47
CA PRO A 81 18.13 3.99 6.41
C PRO A 81 17.64 5.36 5.93
N GLU A 82 17.41 6.26 6.88
CA GLU A 82 17.27 7.64 6.49
C GLU A 82 18.60 8.14 5.90
N ALA A 83 18.55 8.82 4.77
CA ALA A 83 19.76 9.35 4.15
C ALA A 83 20.38 10.39 5.09
N ALA A 84 21.42 9.99 5.82
CA ALA A 84 22.26 10.89 6.61
C ALA A 84 22.97 11.85 5.64
N GLY A 85 22.48 13.09 5.50
CA GLY A 85 23.27 14.14 4.83
C GLY A 85 22.58 14.98 3.74
N GLY A 86 21.27 14.87 3.52
CA GLY A 86 20.55 15.96 2.85
C GLY A 86 20.31 17.08 3.84
N GLY A 87 21.24 18.04 3.95
CA GLY A 87 21.14 19.17 4.88
C GLY A 87 19.72 19.71 4.94
N ALA A 88 19.24 20.00 6.16
CA ALA A 88 17.90 20.47 6.46
C ALA A 88 17.53 21.70 5.62
N SER A 89 17.17 21.48 4.35
CA SER A 89 16.38 22.41 3.60
C SER A 89 15.05 22.39 4.31
N ALA A 90 14.77 23.46 5.03
CA ALA A 90 13.50 23.72 5.68
C ALA A 90 12.38 23.51 4.65
N GLY A 91 11.81 22.29 4.60
CA GLY A 91 10.81 21.89 3.60
C GLY A 91 11.00 20.53 2.92
N GLY A 92 12.12 19.81 3.12
CA GLY A 92 12.29 18.47 2.55
C GLY A 92 11.39 17.42 3.23
N THR A 93 10.37 16.91 2.54
CA THR A 93 9.53 15.82 3.05
C THR A 93 10.34 14.54 3.13
N SER A 94 10.55 14.01 4.35
CA SER A 94 11.29 12.76 4.54
C SER A 94 10.61 11.61 3.79
N ARG A 95 11.39 10.79 3.08
CA ARG A 95 10.87 9.69 2.27
C ARG A 95 10.53 8.51 3.18
N LEU A 96 9.24 8.17 3.27
CA LEU A 96 8.75 7.13 4.17
C LEU A 96 8.89 5.71 3.58
N GLY A 97 8.81 5.60 2.26
CA GLY A 97 8.94 4.35 1.52
C GLY A 97 9.37 4.58 0.08
N MET A 98 9.63 3.49 -0.64
CA MET A 98 9.91 3.54 -2.07
C MET A 98 9.67 2.21 -2.80
N VAL A 99 9.32 2.31 -4.07
CA VAL A 99 9.42 1.22 -5.05
C VAL A 99 10.35 1.65 -6.18
N VAL A 100 11.30 0.79 -6.53
CA VAL A 100 12.18 1.03 -7.68
C VAL A 100 11.43 0.63 -8.95
N PHE A 101 11.53 1.45 -10.00
CA PHE A 101 11.01 1.11 -11.33
C PHE A 101 12.16 1.10 -12.33
N LEU A 102 12.17 0.10 -13.21
CA LEU A 102 13.23 -0.10 -14.19
C LEU A 102 13.05 0.82 -15.41
N GLY A 103 14.02 1.72 -15.63
CA GLY A 103 14.02 2.70 -16.73
C GLY A 103 12.77 3.57 -16.73
N ASP A 104 12.31 3.97 -17.92
CA ASP A 104 11.05 4.72 -18.09
C ASP A 104 9.80 3.81 -18.13
N SER A 105 9.99 2.49 -18.03
CA SER A 105 8.91 1.52 -18.17
C SER A 105 8.01 1.48 -16.94
N ALA A 106 6.76 1.06 -17.10
CA ALA A 106 5.83 0.78 -16.01
C ALA A 106 6.14 -0.54 -15.27
N ASN A 107 7.40 -0.98 -15.23
CA ASN A 107 7.80 -2.22 -14.57
C ASN A 107 8.42 -1.93 -13.20
N PRO A 108 7.64 -2.04 -12.12
CA PRO A 108 8.19 -1.96 -10.77
C PRO A 108 9.03 -3.21 -10.46
N GLU A 109 10.12 -3.01 -9.74
CA GLU A 109 10.87 -4.11 -9.12
C GLU A 109 10.05 -4.75 -8.00
N ARG A 110 10.36 -6.00 -7.68
CA ARG A 110 9.74 -6.75 -6.58
C ARG A 110 10.32 -6.37 -5.20
N ARG A 111 10.98 -5.22 -5.10
CA ARG A 111 11.61 -4.72 -3.87
C ARG A 111 10.91 -3.45 -3.40
N LEU A 112 10.52 -3.43 -2.14
CA LEU A 112 9.90 -2.30 -1.47
C LEU A 112 10.86 -1.79 -0.41
N GLY A 113 11.12 -0.49 -0.35
CA GLY A 113 11.85 0.15 0.73
C GLY A 113 10.89 0.76 1.73
N LEU A 114 11.19 0.64 3.03
CA LEU A 114 10.42 1.26 4.11
C LEU A 114 11.36 1.85 5.16
N SER A 115 11.18 3.13 5.51
CA SER A 115 11.98 3.79 6.54
C SER A 115 11.24 3.80 7.88
N VAL A 116 11.61 2.86 8.76
CA VAL A 116 11.00 2.76 10.10
C VAL A 116 11.29 4.01 10.94
N GLU A 117 12.50 4.54 10.84
CA GLU A 117 12.93 5.75 11.56
C GLU A 117 12.17 7.00 11.09
N ALA A 118 12.07 7.21 9.77
CA ALA A 118 11.39 8.39 9.24
C ALA A 118 9.89 8.38 9.60
N VAL A 119 9.24 7.21 9.54
CA VAL A 119 7.85 7.05 9.97
C VAL A 119 7.71 7.27 11.48
N GLY A 120 8.61 6.71 12.29
CA GLY A 120 8.64 6.90 13.74
C GLY A 120 8.71 8.38 14.14
N ARG A 121 9.68 9.12 13.58
CA ARG A 121 9.82 10.56 13.86
C ARG A 121 8.60 11.36 13.38
N LEU A 122 8.07 11.05 12.19
CA LEU A 122 6.88 11.73 11.65
C LEU A 122 5.66 11.57 12.58
N ILE A 123 5.48 10.40 13.20
CA ILE A 123 4.33 10.19 14.08
C ILE A 123 4.59 10.64 15.51
N ASP A 124 5.83 10.59 16.02
CA ASP A 124 6.15 10.97 17.41
C ASP A 124 5.74 12.42 17.70
N ASP A 125 5.87 13.31 16.70
CA ASP A 125 5.46 14.72 16.77
C ASP A 125 3.96 14.95 16.54
N ALA A 126 3.24 13.94 16.06
CA ALA A 126 1.84 14.10 15.70
C ALA A 126 0.94 14.24 16.95
N PRO A 127 -0.02 15.19 16.95
CA PRO A 127 -1.06 15.20 17.95
C PRO A 127 -2.03 14.03 17.75
N TRP A 128 -2.32 13.31 18.83
CA TRP A 128 -3.32 12.25 18.89
C TRP A 128 -4.01 12.24 20.26
N ALA A 129 -5.34 12.36 20.26
CA ALA A 129 -6.16 12.45 21.47
C ALA A 129 -5.64 13.50 22.48
N GLY A 130 -5.30 14.69 21.98
CA GLY A 130 -4.95 15.86 22.80
C GLY A 130 -3.49 15.93 23.27
N ARG A 131 -2.63 14.99 22.89
CA ARG A 131 -1.19 14.98 23.26
C ARG A 131 -0.32 14.44 22.12
N ARG A 132 1.00 14.65 22.18
CA ARG A 132 1.93 14.10 21.17
C ARG A 132 2.03 12.59 21.33
N VAL A 133 2.21 11.86 20.23
CA VAL A 133 2.43 10.41 20.25
C VAL A 133 3.61 10.05 21.15
N ALA A 134 4.71 10.81 21.09
CA ALA A 134 5.91 10.57 21.90
C ALA A 134 5.63 10.48 23.42
N ASP A 135 4.58 11.15 23.90
CA ASP A 135 4.24 11.19 25.32
C ASP A 135 3.43 9.96 25.77
N TRP A 136 2.87 9.18 24.83
CA TRP A 136 2.05 8.01 25.18
C TRP A 136 2.89 6.85 25.72
N PRO A 137 2.27 5.93 26.51
CA PRO A 137 2.94 4.71 26.94
C PRO A 137 3.55 3.93 25.77
N PRO A 138 4.72 3.29 25.93
CA PRO A 138 5.43 2.61 24.84
C PRO A 138 4.55 1.67 24.02
N ARG A 139 3.69 0.88 24.68
CA ARG A 139 2.75 -0.05 24.02
C ARG A 139 1.79 0.64 23.04
N VAL A 140 1.31 1.82 23.40
CA VAL A 140 0.42 2.61 22.53
C VAL A 140 1.23 3.15 21.36
N ARG A 141 2.43 3.68 21.61
CA ARG A 141 3.34 4.15 20.54
C ARG A 141 3.66 3.07 19.54
N GLU A 142 3.99 1.86 19.99
CA GLU A 142 4.24 0.70 19.12
C GLU A 142 3.03 0.38 18.22
N GLN A 143 1.82 0.42 18.77
CA GLN A 143 0.61 0.16 18.00
C GLN A 143 0.36 1.25 16.94
N LEU A 144 0.59 2.52 17.29
CA LEU A 144 0.45 3.65 16.35
C LEU A 144 1.55 3.61 15.27
N LEU A 145 2.77 3.23 15.63
CA LEU A 145 3.87 3.01 14.69
C LEU A 145 3.54 1.90 13.69
N GLY A 146 3.08 0.74 14.17
CA GLY A 146 2.68 -0.35 13.29
C GLY A 146 1.54 0.04 12.35
N ARG A 147 0.54 0.80 12.83
CA ARG A 147 -0.52 1.34 11.96
C ARG A 147 0.05 2.25 10.86
N ALA A 148 0.94 3.17 11.24
CA ALA A 148 1.54 4.11 10.30
C ALA A 148 2.39 3.37 9.24
N LEU A 149 3.24 2.43 9.67
CA LEU A 149 4.04 1.58 8.79
C LEU A 149 3.16 0.76 7.85
N GLY A 150 2.07 0.18 8.34
CA GLY A 150 1.16 -0.62 7.51
C GLY A 150 0.51 0.20 6.39
N ARG A 151 0.21 1.48 6.64
CA ARG A 151 -0.31 2.41 5.63
C ARG A 151 0.72 2.79 4.59
N VAL A 152 1.94 3.11 5.03
CA VAL A 152 3.06 3.41 4.11
C VAL A 152 3.38 2.17 3.28
N LEU A 153 3.51 1.00 3.89
CA LEU A 153 3.72 -0.25 3.17
C LEU A 153 2.60 -0.54 2.16
N SER A 154 1.35 -0.27 2.53
CA SER A 154 0.22 -0.43 1.60
C SER A 154 0.32 0.50 0.40
N HIS A 155 0.82 1.72 0.59
CA HIS A 155 1.09 2.67 -0.49
C HIS A 155 2.16 2.14 -1.45
N GLU A 156 3.27 1.61 -0.93
CA GLU A 156 4.34 1.02 -1.75
C GLU A 156 3.87 -0.23 -2.50
N ILE A 157 3.12 -1.12 -1.84
CA ILE A 157 2.46 -2.25 -2.50
C ILE A 157 1.54 -1.73 -3.62
N GLY A 158 0.89 -0.58 -3.43
CA GLY A 158 0.06 0.06 -4.44
C GLY A 158 0.84 0.48 -5.68
N HIS A 159 2.02 1.08 -5.52
CA HIS A 159 2.90 1.37 -6.65
C HIS A 159 3.24 0.12 -7.46
N TYR A 160 3.54 -0.98 -6.78
CA TYR A 160 3.83 -2.26 -7.43
C TYR A 160 2.60 -2.86 -8.13
N LEU A 161 1.49 -3.03 -7.41
CA LEU A 161 0.27 -3.69 -7.90
C LEU A 161 -0.49 -2.87 -8.93
N LEU A 162 -0.28 -1.56 -8.98
CA LEU A 162 -0.82 -0.70 -10.03
C LEU A 162 0.19 -0.52 -11.17
N ALA A 163 1.45 -0.93 -11.01
CA ALA A 163 2.51 -0.63 -11.97
C ALA A 163 2.52 0.87 -12.33
N TRP A 164 2.45 1.74 -11.31
CA TRP A 164 2.16 3.16 -11.49
C TRP A 164 2.99 4.03 -10.55
N ARG A 165 3.68 5.02 -11.11
CA ARG A 165 4.49 6.00 -10.36
C ARG A 165 3.69 7.21 -9.87
N GLY A 166 2.51 7.42 -10.42
CA GLY A 166 1.71 8.59 -10.08
C GLY A 166 1.06 8.47 -8.71
N HIS A 167 0.45 9.57 -8.30
CA HIS A 167 -0.31 9.66 -7.07
C HIS A 167 -1.70 10.22 -7.37
N THR A 168 -2.67 9.84 -6.57
CA THR A 168 -4.01 10.46 -6.55
C THR A 168 -4.02 11.66 -5.60
N THR A 169 -5.06 12.47 -5.67
CA THR A 169 -5.30 13.54 -4.68
C THR A 169 -5.82 12.98 -3.35
N ASP A 170 -6.43 11.80 -3.39
CA ASP A 170 -7.13 11.13 -2.29
C ASP A 170 -6.81 9.63 -2.20
N GLY A 171 -7.35 8.96 -1.16
CA GLY A 171 -7.22 7.52 -0.98
C GLY A 171 -5.80 7.03 -0.68
N LEU A 172 -5.59 5.73 -0.88
CA LEU A 172 -4.33 5.03 -0.60
C LEU A 172 -3.13 5.61 -1.34
N MET A 173 -3.31 5.99 -2.62
CA MET A 173 -2.22 6.40 -3.51
C MET A 173 -1.94 7.90 -3.48
N ARG A 174 -2.36 8.62 -2.44
CA ARG A 174 -2.03 10.04 -2.32
C ARG A 174 -0.57 10.27 -1.95
N ALA A 175 0.02 11.32 -2.50
CA ALA A 175 1.46 11.60 -2.38
C ALA A 175 1.94 11.92 -0.95
N ALA A 176 1.05 12.37 -0.07
CA ALA A 176 1.43 12.82 1.27
C ALA A 176 0.40 12.47 2.35
N PHE A 177 0.92 12.07 3.50
CA PHE A 177 0.15 11.88 4.74
C PHE A 177 0.84 12.61 5.88
N SER A 178 0.07 13.33 6.71
CA SER A 178 0.58 13.82 7.99
C SER A 178 0.69 12.67 8.98
N GLY A 179 1.54 12.82 9.99
CA GLY A 179 1.66 11.86 11.09
C GLY A 179 0.32 11.54 11.75
N SER A 180 -0.49 12.58 12.07
CA SER A 180 -1.84 12.40 12.66
C SER A 180 -2.77 11.59 11.77
N ARG A 181 -2.66 11.72 10.45
CA ARG A 181 -3.47 10.95 9.51
C ARG A 181 -2.99 9.50 9.48
N LEU A 182 -1.68 9.24 9.44
CA LEU A 182 -1.12 7.88 9.46
C LEU A 182 -1.53 7.09 10.71
N ILE A 183 -1.73 7.76 11.83
CA ILE A 183 -2.15 7.13 13.08
C ILE A 183 -3.66 7.18 13.33
N ASP A 184 -4.46 7.81 12.46
CA ASP A 184 -5.91 7.91 12.63
C ASP A 184 -6.55 6.51 12.63
N PRO A 185 -7.45 6.13 13.55
CA PRO A 185 -8.11 4.83 13.50
C PRO A 185 -8.98 4.58 12.24
N ASP A 186 -9.45 5.64 11.56
CA ASP A 186 -10.26 5.52 10.36
C ASP A 186 -9.42 5.11 9.14
N ARG A 187 -9.85 4.04 8.47
CA ARG A 187 -9.21 3.49 7.25
C ARG A 187 -9.85 3.99 5.97
N ARG A 188 -11.05 4.56 6.01
CA ARG A 188 -11.76 5.04 4.81
C ARG A 188 -10.92 5.98 3.95
N PRO A 189 -10.11 6.90 4.51
CA PRO A 189 -9.27 7.77 3.70
C PRO A 189 -8.08 7.06 3.02
N TYR A 190 -7.87 5.78 3.32
CA TYR A 190 -6.81 4.91 2.80
C TYR A 190 -7.35 3.80 1.90
N THR A 191 -8.62 3.85 1.53
CA THR A 191 -9.15 2.95 0.51
C THR A 191 -8.54 3.28 -0.85
N LEU A 192 -8.37 2.26 -1.69
CA LEU A 192 -7.95 2.48 -3.06
C LEU A 192 -9.03 3.27 -3.79
N SER A 193 -8.65 4.39 -4.40
CA SER A 193 -9.61 5.24 -5.12
C SER A 193 -10.26 4.48 -6.26
N HIS A 194 -11.56 4.68 -6.47
CA HIS A 194 -12.34 3.99 -7.49
C HIS A 194 -11.76 4.17 -8.91
N VAL A 195 -11.11 5.30 -9.18
CA VAL A 195 -10.44 5.59 -10.46
C VAL A 195 -9.27 4.64 -10.75
N LEU A 196 -8.69 4.01 -9.72
CA LEU A 196 -7.58 3.08 -9.84
C LEU A 196 -8.03 1.62 -9.91
N LEU A 197 -9.31 1.31 -9.61
CA LEU A 197 -9.82 -0.07 -9.64
C LEU A 197 -9.70 -0.73 -11.01
N PRO A 198 -10.01 -0.07 -12.16
CA PRO A 198 -9.82 -0.70 -13.47
C PRO A 198 -8.35 -1.03 -13.74
N ARG A 199 -7.43 -0.17 -13.30
CA ARG A 199 -5.98 -0.37 -13.44
C ARG A 199 -5.52 -1.56 -12.61
N LEU A 200 -5.97 -1.64 -11.35
CA LEU A 200 -5.70 -2.80 -10.50
C LEU A 200 -6.22 -4.07 -11.16
N GLY A 201 -7.48 -4.11 -11.60
CA GLY A 201 -8.09 -5.28 -12.24
C GLY A 201 -7.29 -5.78 -13.45
N GLY A 202 -6.89 -4.88 -14.34
CA GLY A 202 -6.03 -5.24 -15.48
C GLY A 202 -4.67 -5.79 -15.06
N ARG A 203 -4.08 -5.26 -13.99
CA ARG A 203 -2.79 -5.72 -13.48
C ARG A 203 -2.89 -7.05 -12.75
N LEU A 204 -3.96 -7.30 -11.97
CA LEU A 204 -4.21 -8.59 -11.33
C LEU A 204 -4.32 -9.70 -12.37
N ALA A 205 -5.11 -9.49 -13.43
CA ALA A 205 -5.22 -10.47 -14.53
C ALA A 205 -3.87 -10.78 -15.19
N GLN A 206 -3.02 -9.77 -15.38
CA GLN A 206 -1.67 -9.95 -15.93
C GLN A 206 -0.76 -10.76 -15.00
N LEU A 207 -0.85 -10.53 -13.68
CA LEU A 207 0.00 -11.20 -12.69
C LEU A 207 -0.41 -12.67 -12.51
N SER A 208 -1.71 -12.95 -12.39
CA SER A 208 -2.24 -14.31 -12.29
C SER A 208 -1.93 -15.14 -13.54
N GLY A 209 -2.02 -14.55 -14.74
CA GLY A 209 -1.68 -15.23 -15.99
C GLY A 209 -0.19 -15.61 -16.11
N ARG A 210 0.71 -14.85 -15.48
CA ARG A 210 2.15 -15.18 -15.44
C ARG A 210 2.47 -16.27 -14.43
N GLY A 211 1.80 -16.29 -13.28
CA GLY A 211 1.94 -17.34 -12.28
C GLY A 211 1.56 -18.72 -12.83
N ALA A 212 0.44 -18.79 -13.56
CA ALA A 212 -0.02 -20.02 -14.20
C ALA A 212 0.95 -20.58 -15.25
N ILE A 213 1.61 -19.71 -16.03
CA ILE A 213 2.61 -20.14 -17.02
C ILE A 213 3.88 -20.64 -16.35
N ALA A 214 4.38 -19.94 -15.31
CA ALA A 214 5.58 -20.36 -14.60
C ALA A 214 5.39 -21.71 -13.88
N ALA A 215 4.23 -21.93 -13.25
CA ALA A 215 3.91 -23.19 -12.58
C ALA A 215 3.70 -24.39 -13.53
N ALA A 216 3.54 -24.16 -14.83
CA ALA A 216 3.36 -25.21 -15.84
C ALA A 216 4.67 -25.68 -16.50
N VAL A 217 5.78 -25.00 -16.21
CA VAL A 217 7.10 -25.27 -16.82
C VAL A 217 8.07 -25.98 -15.85
N ASP A 218 7.70 -26.09 -14.57
CA ASP A 218 8.40 -26.87 -13.54
C ASP A 218 7.72 -28.23 -13.27
#